data_AF-A0A956W4W5-F1
#
_entry.id   AF-A0A956W4W5-F1
#
_cell.length_a   1.000
_cell.length_b   1.000
_cell.length_c   1.000
_cell.angle_alpha   90.00
_cell.angle_beta   90.00
_cell.angle_gamma   90.00
#
_symmetry.space_group_name_H-M   'P 1'
#
loop_
_entity.id
_entity.type
_entity.pdbx_description
1 polymer ?
#
loop_
_entity_poly.entity_id
_entity_poly.type
_entity_poly.pdbx_seq_one_letter_code
_entity_poly.pdbx_strand_id
1 'polypeptide(L)'
;MTVHEGRDKFGRYYEEFVIGDVYKHWPSKTITEAEDHLFCAMTMNNHPLHSDRWYAEEETQFKKNVVVGNFVYSLVLGMSVPDVSGKAIANLEVETLQHKMPTFHGDTVRAETTVLDKRES
;
A
#
# COMPACT_ATOMS: atom_id res chain seq x y z
N MET A 1 20.75 12.18 -0.71
CA MET A 1 20.02 10.90 -0.70
C MET A 1 20.41 10.15 0.56
N THR A 2 19.52 10.20 1.54
CA THR A 2 19.61 9.47 2.80
C THR A 2 18.47 8.46 2.84
N VAL A 3 18.75 7.26 3.36
CA VAL A 3 17.72 6.25 3.64
C VAL A 3 17.35 6.36 5.12
N HIS A 4 16.07 6.60 5.38
CA HIS A 4 15.50 6.72 6.71
C HIS A 4 14.76 5.43 7.06
N GLU A 5 15.06 4.86 8.22
CA GLU A 5 14.28 3.75 8.79
C GLU A 5 13.10 4.35 9.57
N GLY A 6 11.87 4.10 9.15
CA GLY A 6 10.68 4.73 9.71
C GLY A 6 10.34 4.20 11.10
N ARG A 7 10.84 4.81 12.19
CA ARG A 7 10.56 4.35 13.56
C ARG A 7 10.43 5.43 14.63
N ASP A 8 10.89 6.64 14.35
CA ASP A 8 11.20 7.59 15.43
C ASP A 8 10.19 8.75 15.59
N LYS A 9 9.36 9.04 14.57
CA LYS A 9 8.41 10.16 14.60
C LYS A 9 7.18 9.92 13.72
N PHE A 10 6.06 10.56 14.08
CA PHE A 10 4.81 10.54 13.32
C PHE A 10 4.68 11.79 12.42
N GLY A 11 4.87 11.60 11.12
CA GLY A 11 4.86 12.60 10.07
C GLY A 11 6.04 13.56 10.08
N ARG A 12 6.13 14.38 9.02
CA ARG A 12 7.18 15.38 8.80
C ARG A 12 6.56 16.70 8.32
N TYR A 13 7.15 17.81 8.73
CA TYR A 13 6.85 19.12 8.16
C TYR A 13 7.50 19.27 6.78
N TYR A 14 7.01 20.22 6.00
CA TYR A 14 7.47 20.46 4.62
C TYR A 14 8.98 20.66 4.55
N GLU A 15 9.57 21.38 5.49
CA GLU A 15 10.99 21.75 5.52
C GLU A 15 11.89 20.53 5.77
N GLU A 16 11.36 19.47 6.37
CA GLU A 16 12.12 18.26 6.74
C GLU A 16 12.32 17.29 5.55
N PHE A 17 11.58 17.46 4.46
CA PHE A 17 11.76 16.64 3.26
C PHE A 17 12.96 17.10 2.45
N VAL A 18 13.77 16.14 1.99
CA VAL A 18 14.89 16.38 1.07
C VAL A 18 14.64 15.58 -0.20
N ILE A 19 14.72 16.22 -1.36
CA ILE A 19 14.54 15.55 -2.65
C ILE A 19 15.56 14.42 -2.79
N GLY A 20 15.09 13.25 -3.21
CA GLY A 20 15.87 12.03 -3.35
C GLY A 20 16.05 11.22 -2.05
N ASP A 21 15.56 11.68 -0.90
CA ASP A 21 15.54 10.84 0.30
C ASP A 21 14.51 9.72 0.18
N VAL A 22 14.82 8.58 0.80
CA VAL A 22 13.99 7.37 0.80
C VAL A 22 13.58 7.05 2.22
N TYR A 23 12.29 6.86 2.46
CA TYR A 23 11.73 6.45 3.75
C TYR A 23 11.25 5.02 3.66
N LYS A 24 11.89 4.11 4.39
CA LYS A 24 11.47 2.71 4.49
C LYS A 24 10.48 2.55 5.64
N HIS A 25 9.27 2.14 5.31
CA HIS A 25 8.15 2.13 6.24
C HIS A 25 8.15 0.88 7.13
N TRP A 26 7.85 1.08 8.41
CA TRP A 26 7.74 0.02 9.41
C TRP A 26 6.38 0.12 10.12
N PRO A 27 5.71 -1.00 10.44
CA PRO A 27 6.10 -2.39 10.19
C PRO A 27 5.78 -2.91 8.80
N SER A 28 6.52 -3.94 8.37
CA SER A 28 6.07 -4.80 7.26
C SER A 28 4.77 -5.51 7.66
N LYS A 29 3.89 -5.81 6.69
CA LYS A 29 2.60 -6.43 6.97
C LYS A 29 2.35 -7.65 6.10
N THR A 30 2.11 -8.80 6.74
CA THR A 30 1.60 -10.00 6.07
C THR A 30 0.10 -9.86 5.84
N ILE A 31 -0.34 -10.01 4.59
CA ILE A 31 -1.76 -9.93 4.22
C ILE A 31 -2.45 -11.25 4.56
N THR A 32 -3.59 -11.18 5.23
CA THR A 32 -4.43 -12.35 5.50
C THR A 32 -5.66 -12.38 4.60
N GLU A 33 -6.21 -13.57 4.39
CA GLU A 33 -7.47 -13.79 3.65
C GLU A 33 -8.63 -12.99 4.25
N ALA A 34 -8.73 -12.95 5.58
CA ALA A 34 -9.78 -12.22 6.27
C ALA A 34 -9.75 -10.70 6.00
N GLU A 35 -8.57 -10.10 5.91
CA GLU A 35 -8.42 -8.66 5.62
C GLU A 35 -8.83 -8.33 4.18
N ASP A 36 -8.44 -9.16 3.22
CA ASP A 36 -8.82 -9.01 1.81
C ASP A 36 -10.33 -9.14 1.64
N HIS A 37 -10.94 -10.18 2.21
CA HIS A 37 -12.39 -10.39 2.18
C HIS A 37 -13.15 -9.25 2.88
N LEU A 38 -12.66 -8.78 4.03
CA LEU A 38 -13.27 -7.65 4.73
C LEU A 38 -13.19 -6.37 3.88
N PHE A 39 -12.06 -6.12 3.21
CA PHE A 39 -11.93 -4.97 2.32
C PHE A 39 -12.90 -5.08 1.13
N CYS A 40 -13.00 -6.25 0.50
CA CYS A 40 -13.98 -6.49 -0.56
C CYS A 40 -15.42 -6.24 -0.07
N ALA A 41 -15.79 -6.72 1.11
CA ALA A 41 -17.12 -6.50 1.69
C ALA A 41 -17.40 -5.02 1.98
N MET A 42 -16.45 -4.29 2.58
CA MET A 42 -16.60 -2.86 2.88
C MET A 42 -16.69 -1.98 1.63
N THR A 43 -16.02 -2.39 0.54
CA THR A 43 -15.98 -1.65 -0.73
C THR A 43 -16.98 -2.16 -1.76
N MET A 44 -17.81 -3.15 -1.39
CA MET A 44 -18.77 -3.82 -2.29
C MET A 44 -18.12 -4.42 -3.55
N ASN A 45 -16.85 -4.82 -3.49
CA ASN A 45 -16.20 -5.53 -4.57
C ASN A 45 -16.56 -7.02 -4.53
N ASN A 46 -17.51 -7.42 -5.36
CA ASN A 46 -18.04 -8.78 -5.44
C ASN A 46 -17.34 -9.66 -6.51
N HIS A 47 -16.16 -9.26 -7.01
CA HIS A 47 -15.48 -10.05 -8.03
C HIS A 47 -14.96 -11.38 -7.43
N PRO A 48 -15.36 -12.56 -7.97
CA PRO A 48 -15.12 -13.86 -7.33
C PRO A 48 -13.64 -14.24 -7.22
N LEU A 49 -12.77 -13.68 -8.08
CA LEU A 49 -11.30 -13.84 -7.97
C LEU A 49 -10.75 -13.60 -6.55
N HIS A 50 -11.36 -12.70 -5.79
CA HIS A 50 -10.86 -12.33 -4.47
C HIS A 50 -11.36 -13.24 -3.34
N SER A 51 -12.46 -13.99 -3.53
CA SER A 51 -13.15 -14.68 -2.43
C SER A 51 -13.67 -16.09 -2.72
N ASP A 52 -13.67 -16.54 -3.97
CA ASP A 52 -14.07 -17.88 -4.36
C ASP A 52 -12.85 -18.69 -4.80
N ARG A 53 -12.50 -19.70 -4.00
CA ARG A 53 -11.37 -20.59 -4.28
C ARG A 53 -11.58 -21.40 -5.55
N TRP A 54 -12.78 -21.96 -5.75
CA TRP A 54 -13.08 -22.78 -6.92
C TRP A 54 -12.95 -21.96 -8.20
N TYR A 55 -13.51 -20.75 -8.20
CA TYR A 55 -13.38 -19.84 -9.33
C TYR A 55 -11.91 -19.51 -9.62
N ALA A 56 -11.12 -19.21 -8.58
CA ALA A 56 -9.71 -18.92 -8.75
C ALA A 56 -8.91 -20.12 -9.31
N GLU A 57 -9.21 -21.34 -8.85
CA GLU A 57 -8.59 -22.59 -9.27
C GLU A 57 -8.97 -23.00 -10.70
N GLU A 58 -10.24 -22.89 -11.10
CA GLU A 58 -10.70 -23.40 -12.39
C GLU A 58 -10.66 -22.34 -13.49
N GLU A 59 -11.11 -21.12 -13.19
CA GLU A 59 -11.41 -20.08 -14.19
C GLU A 59 -10.27 -19.08 -14.40
N THR A 60 -9.18 -19.18 -13.64
CA THR A 60 -8.06 -18.23 -13.74
C THR A 60 -6.70 -18.89 -13.89
N GLN A 61 -5.73 -18.11 -14.38
CA GLN A 61 -4.33 -18.52 -14.54
C GLN A 61 -3.56 -18.58 -13.21
N PHE A 62 -4.05 -17.92 -12.16
CA PHE A 62 -3.34 -17.79 -10.89
C PHE A 62 -3.56 -18.98 -9.95
N LYS A 63 -4.64 -19.74 -10.17
CA LYS A 63 -4.99 -20.95 -9.39
C LYS A 63 -5.14 -20.73 -7.89
N LYS A 64 -5.28 -19.46 -7.47
CA LYS A 64 -5.36 -18.98 -6.08
C LYS A 64 -6.06 -17.63 -6.08
N ASN A 65 -6.77 -17.33 -4.99
CA ASN A 65 -7.36 -16.00 -4.81
C ASN A 65 -6.28 -14.93 -4.83
N VAL A 66 -6.48 -13.92 -5.66
CA VAL A 66 -5.59 -12.77 -5.75
C VAL A 66 -6.13 -11.69 -4.83
N VAL A 67 -5.27 -11.09 -4.02
CA VAL A 67 -5.64 -9.95 -3.16
C VAL A 67 -6.10 -8.79 -4.04
N VAL A 68 -7.21 -8.14 -3.67
CA VAL A 68 -7.70 -6.98 -4.42
C VAL A 68 -6.65 -5.86 -4.44
N GLY A 69 -6.31 -5.39 -5.64
CA GLY A 69 -5.25 -4.39 -5.83
C GLY A 69 -5.47 -3.11 -5.01
N ASN A 70 -6.72 -2.66 -4.89
CA ASN A 70 -7.06 -1.49 -4.10
C ASN A 70 -6.73 -1.66 -2.61
N PHE A 71 -6.85 -2.87 -2.06
CA PHE A 71 -6.43 -3.15 -0.68
C PHE A 71 -4.90 -3.07 -0.56
N VAL A 72 -4.16 -3.64 -1.52
CA VAL A 72 -2.69 -3.53 -1.55
C VAL A 72 -2.25 -2.06 -1.58
N TYR A 73 -2.90 -1.24 -2.42
CA TYR A 73 -2.65 0.19 -2.47
C TYR A 73 -2.97 0.88 -1.14
N SER A 74 -4.17 0.67 -0.59
CA SER A 74 -4.58 1.26 0.69
C SER A 74 -3.67 0.87 1.84
N LEU A 75 -3.19 -0.38 1.86
CA LEU A 75 -2.24 -0.87 2.84
C LEU A 75 -0.90 -0.12 2.73
N VAL A 76 -0.32 -0.04 1.53
CA VAL A 76 0.95 0.65 1.29
C VAL A 76 0.86 2.16 1.59
N LEU A 77 -0.25 2.80 1.20
CA LEU A 77 -0.52 4.20 1.55
C LEU A 77 -0.61 4.36 3.08
N GLY A 78 -1.33 3.48 3.76
CA GLY A 78 -1.43 3.48 5.23
C GLY A 78 -0.07 3.29 5.91
N MET A 79 0.78 2.41 5.37
CA MET A 79 2.14 2.19 5.86
C MET A 79 3.03 3.43 5.74
N SER A 80 2.80 4.31 4.75
CA SER A 80 3.61 5.53 4.58
C SER A 80 3.19 6.67 5.51
N VAL A 81 1.97 6.63 6.07
CA VAL A 81 1.42 7.71 6.91
C VAL A 81 2.35 8.12 8.06
N PRO A 82 2.88 7.19 8.89
CA PRO A 82 3.74 7.57 10.00
C PRO A 82 5.01 8.30 9.56
N ASP A 83 5.50 8.09 8.33
CA ASP A 83 6.71 8.74 7.87
C ASP A 83 6.45 10.02 7.07
N VAL A 84 5.38 10.03 6.28
CA VAL A 84 5.15 11.07 5.28
C VAL A 84 4.03 11.98 5.73
N SER A 85 2.80 11.48 5.71
CA SER A 85 1.59 12.30 5.78
C SER A 85 0.98 12.47 7.17
N GLY A 86 1.59 11.91 8.23
CA GLY A 86 1.07 12.05 9.60
C GLY A 86 0.92 13.50 10.09
N LYS A 87 1.62 14.46 9.46
CA LYS A 87 1.48 15.91 9.67
C LYS A 87 0.95 16.66 8.44
N ALA A 88 0.63 15.95 7.36
CA ALA A 88 0.08 16.57 6.16
C ALA A 88 -1.38 16.94 6.38
N ILE A 89 -1.81 18.03 5.74
CA ILE A 89 -3.22 18.47 5.79
C ILE A 89 -4.09 17.57 4.92
N ALA A 90 -3.60 17.19 3.75
CA ALA A 90 -4.32 16.35 2.80
C ALA A 90 -3.35 15.63 1.86
N ASN A 91 -3.76 14.46 1.36
CA ASN A 91 -3.21 13.86 0.15
C ASN A 91 -3.99 14.42 -1.04
N LEU A 92 -3.33 15.19 -1.91
CA LEU A 92 -4.02 15.91 -2.98
C LEU A 92 -4.44 15.01 -4.14
N GLU A 93 -3.58 14.05 -4.50
CA GLU A 93 -3.83 13.18 -5.65
C GLU A 93 -3.04 11.88 -5.58
N VAL A 94 -3.33 11.02 -6.55
CA VAL A 94 -2.53 9.85 -6.92
C VAL A 94 -2.31 9.97 -8.42
N GLU A 95 -1.12 10.39 -8.84
CA GLU A 95 -0.84 10.63 -10.26
C GLU A 95 -0.85 9.31 -11.07
N THR A 96 -0.22 8.27 -10.53
CA THR A 96 -0.12 6.96 -11.19
C THR A 96 -0.19 5.82 -10.17
N LEU A 97 -0.87 4.72 -10.55
CA LEU A 97 -0.93 3.48 -9.79
C LEU A 97 -0.77 2.30 -10.75
N GLN A 98 0.17 1.40 -10.45
CA GLN A 98 0.45 0.22 -11.26
C GLN A 98 0.56 -1.04 -10.40
N HIS A 99 -0.30 -2.02 -10.66
CA HIS A 99 -0.19 -3.36 -10.08
C HIS A 99 0.66 -4.24 -11.01
N LYS A 100 1.97 -4.34 -10.72
CA LYS A 100 2.93 -5.04 -11.60
C LYS A 100 2.86 -6.56 -11.50
N MET A 101 2.48 -7.09 -10.35
CA MET A 101 2.41 -8.53 -10.06
C MET A 101 1.21 -8.82 -9.16
N PRO A 102 0.61 -10.03 -9.24
CA PRO A 102 -0.43 -10.43 -8.29
C PRO A 102 0.14 -10.51 -6.87
N THR A 103 -0.69 -10.23 -5.89
CA THR A 103 -0.42 -10.42 -4.47
C THR A 103 -1.35 -11.50 -3.95
N PHE A 104 -0.86 -12.40 -3.10
CA PHE A 104 -1.62 -13.52 -2.57
C PHE A 104 -1.74 -13.44 -1.04
N HIS A 105 -2.73 -14.14 -0.49
CA HIS A 105 -2.84 -14.30 0.96
C HIS A 105 -1.57 -14.98 1.51
N GLY A 106 -1.01 -14.44 2.59
CA GLY A 106 0.26 -14.86 3.18
C GLY A 106 1.48 -14.08 2.69
N ASP A 107 1.36 -13.29 1.62
CA ASP A 107 2.45 -12.42 1.18
C ASP A 107 2.72 -11.32 2.20
N THR A 108 3.99 -10.97 2.38
CA THR A 108 4.41 -9.89 3.29
C THR A 108 4.84 -8.66 2.50
N VAL A 109 4.08 -7.57 2.67
CA VAL A 109 4.33 -6.29 2.02
C VAL A 109 5.33 -5.48 2.82
N ARG A 110 6.28 -4.89 2.08
CA ARG A 110 7.21 -3.85 2.53
C ARG A 110 7.02 -2.66 1.61
N ALA A 111 7.13 -1.45 2.16
CA ALA A 111 6.90 -0.23 1.41
C ALA A 111 8.00 0.80 1.69
N GLU A 112 8.31 1.60 0.69
CA GLU A 112 9.18 2.76 0.83
C GLU A 112 8.67 3.90 -0.05
N THR A 113 8.94 5.13 0.37
CA THR A 113 8.61 6.35 -0.35
C THR A 113 9.88 7.10 -0.72
N THR A 114 10.00 7.57 -1.95
CA THR A 114 11.07 8.48 -2.38
C THR A 114 10.50 9.88 -2.57
N VAL A 115 11.16 10.91 -2.05
CA VAL A 115 10.78 12.31 -2.31
C VAL A 115 11.22 12.69 -3.72
N LEU A 116 10.28 12.90 -4.62
CA LEU A 116 10.58 13.24 -6.02
C LEU A 116 10.77 14.74 -6.23
N ASP A 117 9.94 15.57 -5.58
CA ASP A 117 9.97 17.02 -5.73
C ASP A 117 9.37 17.72 -4.49
N LYS A 118 9.55 19.04 -4.39
CA LYS A 118 8.98 19.90 -3.35
C LYS A 118 8.56 21.26 -3.92
N ARG A 119 7.35 21.70 -3.59
CA ARG A 119 6.81 23.00 -4.00
C ARG A 119 6.04 23.66 -2.86
N GLU A 120 6.37 24.91 -2.54
CA GLU A 120 5.53 25.74 -1.67
C GLU A 120 4.25 26.12 -2.41
N SER A 121 3.13 26.15 -1.67
CA SER A 121 1.82 26.48 -2.22
C SER A 121 1.47 27.95 -2.01
#